data_AF-A0A7V9PYS9-F1
#
_entry.id   AF-A0A7V9PYS9-F1
#
_cell.length_a   1.000
_cell.length_b   1.000
_cell.length_c   1.000
_cell.angle_alpha   90.00
_cell.angle_beta   90.00
_cell.angle_gamma   90.00
#
_symmetry.space_group_name_H-M   'P 1'
#
loop_
_entity.id
_entity.type
_entity.pdbx_description
1 polymer ?
#
loop_
_entity_poly.entity_id
_entity_poly.type
_entity_poly.pdbx_seq_one_letter_code
_entity_poly.pdbx_strand_id
1 'polypeptide(L)'
;MDDAVTVVNPKTLNGQIIGGTVQGLGTALLEEYKYDDEGRVLNADFEYYHLPSSMDVPEMTVDHQETPSPYTPYGIKGAGEGGRMLSP
;
A
#
# COMPACT_ATOMS: atom_id res chain seq x y z
N MET A 1 -12.15 -1.93 3.14
CA MET A 1 -12.72 -1.47 4.41
C MET A 1 -11.65 -1.69 5.45
N ASP A 2 -11.10 -0.59 5.99
CA ASP A 2 -10.08 -0.63 7.05
C ASP A 2 -10.76 -0.31 8.40
N ASP A 3 -10.39 -0.98 9.48
CA ASP A 3 -10.79 -0.57 10.84
C ASP A 3 -9.84 0.54 11.28
N ALA A 4 -10.18 1.75 10.84
CA ALA A 4 -9.46 2.93 11.21
C ALA A 4 -9.66 3.25 12.70
N VAL A 5 -8.55 3.52 13.32
CA VAL A 5 -8.29 4.64 14.22
C VAL A 5 -9.34 5.79 14.26
N THR A 6 -9.40 6.52 15.39
CA THR A 6 -9.88 7.92 15.39
C THR A 6 -9.23 8.71 14.24
N VAL A 7 -10.00 9.09 13.22
CA VAL A 7 -9.42 9.66 11.99
C VAL A 7 -8.96 11.09 12.21
N VAL A 8 -7.64 11.31 12.20
CA VAL A 8 -7.06 12.66 12.34
C VAL A 8 -7.21 13.49 11.06
N ASN A 9 -6.93 12.88 9.91
CA ASN A 9 -7.05 13.53 8.60
C ASN A 9 -7.50 12.51 7.55
N PRO A 10 -8.77 12.55 7.12
CA PRO A 10 -9.31 11.61 6.14
C PRO A 10 -8.57 11.62 4.80
N LYS A 11 -8.12 12.80 4.34
CA LYS A 11 -7.44 12.92 3.04
C LYS A 11 -6.09 12.20 3.04
N THR A 12 -5.31 12.38 4.11
CA THR A 12 -4.01 11.71 4.24
C THR A 12 -4.20 10.21 4.43
N LEU A 13 -5.16 9.79 5.25
CA LEU A 13 -5.47 8.37 5.46
C LEU A 13 -5.87 7.68 4.14
N ASN A 14 -6.75 8.29 3.36
CA ASN A 14 -7.13 7.76 2.04
C ASN A 14 -5.92 7.61 1.11
N GLY A 15 -5.03 8.61 1.10
CA GLY A 15 -3.80 8.54 0.30
C GLY A 15 -2.87 7.40 0.71
N GLN A 16 -2.75 7.12 2.02
CA GLN A 16 -1.96 6.00 2.53
C GLN A 16 -2.55 4.65 2.16
N ILE A 17 -3.87 4.48 2.29
CA ILE A 17 -4.54 3.23 1.90
C ILE A 17 -4.36 2.97 0.41
N ILE A 18 -4.63 3.98 -0.42
CA ILE A 18 -4.44 3.89 -1.88
C ILE A 18 -2.99 3.54 -2.22
N GLY A 19 -2.02 4.30 -1.68
CA GLY A 19 -0.61 4.07 -1.95
C GLY A 19 -0.13 2.68 -1.51
N GLY A 20 -0.52 2.26 -0.31
CA GLY A 20 -0.20 0.93 0.23
C GLY A 20 -0.80 -0.19 -0.61
N THR A 21 -2.07 -0.07 -1.02
CA THR A 21 -2.73 -1.07 -1.88
C THR A 21 -2.08 -1.16 -3.25
N VAL A 22 -1.72 -0.03 -3.87
CA VAL A 22 -0.97 -0.03 -5.15
C VAL A 22 0.39 -0.71 -5.00
N GLN A 23 1.08 -0.47 -3.89
CA GLN A 23 2.35 -1.12 -3.62
C GLN A 23 2.20 -2.64 -3.39
N GLY A 24 1.13 -3.07 -2.70
CA GLY A 24 0.71 -4.47 -2.60
C GLY A 24 0.56 -5.13 -3.96
N LEU A 25 -0.33 -4.58 -4.78
CA LEU A 25 -0.58 -5.03 -6.15
C LEU A 25 0.70 -5.13 -6.97
N GLY A 26 1.56 -4.10 -6.89
CA GLY A 26 2.86 -4.10 -7.56
C GLY A 26 3.72 -5.28 -7.15
N THR A 27 3.93 -5.46 -5.85
CA THR A 27 4.72 -6.57 -5.30
C THR A 27 4.17 -7.94 -5.66
N ALA A 28 2.85 -8.11 -5.71
CA ALA A 28 2.23 -9.40 -5.95
C ALA A 28 2.17 -9.78 -7.43
N LEU A 29 1.98 -8.81 -8.32
CA LEU A 29 1.61 -9.08 -9.71
C LEU A 29 2.57 -8.50 -10.76
N LEU A 30 3.35 -7.47 -10.44
CA LEU A 30 4.11 -6.69 -11.45
C LEU A 30 5.63 -6.67 -11.19
N GLU A 31 6.02 -6.50 -9.93
CA GLU A 31 7.40 -6.30 -9.51
C GLU A 31 8.12 -7.63 -9.29
N GLU A 32 9.27 -7.80 -9.93
CA GLU A 32 10.13 -8.98 -9.78
C GLU A 32 11.60 -8.55 -9.96
N TYR A 33 12.53 -9.14 -9.20
CA TYR A 33 13.96 -9.02 -9.49
C TYR A 33 14.44 -10.24 -10.26
N LYS A 34 15.00 -10.02 -11.45
CA LYS A 34 15.53 -11.08 -12.30
C LYS A 34 17.05 -11.12 -12.19
N TYR A 35 17.60 -12.32 -12.04
CA TYR A 35 19.04 -12.53 -11.89
C TYR A 35 19.58 -13.46 -12.98
N ASP A 36 20.81 -13.21 -13.45
CA ASP A 36 21.58 -14.17 -14.23
C ASP A 36 22.30 -15.22 -13.35
N ASP A 37 22.97 -16.18 -13.97
CA ASP A 37 23.69 -17.26 -13.29
C ASP A 37 24.90 -16.76 -12.46
N GLU A 38 25.35 -15.53 -12.70
CA GLU A 38 26.41 -14.88 -11.91
C GLU A 38 25.86 -13.93 -10.83
N GLY A 39 24.53 -13.85 -10.68
CA GLY A 39 23.86 -13.05 -9.66
C GLY A 39 23.73 -11.55 -9.98
N ARG A 40 23.85 -11.14 -11.25
CA ARG A 40 23.59 -9.76 -11.67
C ARG A 40 22.10 -9.53 -11.86
N VAL A 41 21.61 -8.36 -11.44
CA VAL A 41 20.22 -7.94 -11.67
C VAL A 41 20.04 -7.56 -13.15
N LEU A 42 19.10 -8.22 -13.82
CA LEU A 42 18.82 -8.05 -15.24
C LEU A 42 17.83 -6.92 -15.53
N ASN A 43 17.12 -6.44 -14.52
CA ASN A 43 16.10 -5.39 -14.63
C ASN A 43 16.29 -4.30 -13.56
N ALA A 44 17.47 -3.68 -13.54
CA ALA A 44 17.83 -2.71 -12.51
C ALA A 44 17.29 -1.29 -12.74
N ASP A 45 16.51 -1.08 -13.79
CA ASP A 45 15.91 0.19 -14.17
C ASP A 45 14.41 0.04 -14.43
N PHE A 46 13.68 1.16 -14.48
CA PHE A 46 12.22 1.16 -14.64
C PHE A 46 11.73 0.83 -16.04
N GLU A 47 12.62 0.67 -17.03
CA GLU A 47 12.22 0.14 -18.33
C GLU A 47 11.89 -1.35 -18.21
N TYR A 48 12.65 -2.08 -17.37
CA TYR A 48 12.50 -3.52 -17.19
C TYR A 48 11.91 -3.94 -15.83
N TYR A 49 11.95 -3.05 -14.83
CA TYR A 49 11.30 -3.23 -13.53
C TYR A 49 9.94 -2.54 -13.55
N HIS A 50 8.88 -3.35 -13.66
CA HIS A 50 7.54 -2.82 -13.84
C HIS A 50 6.94 -2.32 -12.52
N LEU A 51 7.17 -1.05 -12.24
CA LEU A 51 6.40 -0.33 -11.21
C LEU A 51 4.97 -0.09 -11.70
N PRO A 52 3.95 -0.21 -10.81
CA PRO A 52 2.58 0.11 -11.16
C PRO A 52 2.44 1.56 -11.66
N SER A 53 1.79 1.70 -12.81
CA SER A 53 1.31 2.97 -13.35
C SER A 53 -0.18 3.16 -13.07
N SER A 54 -0.71 4.35 -13.39
CA SER A 54 -2.16 4.61 -13.28
C SER A 54 -3.01 3.72 -14.18
N MET A 55 -2.43 3.10 -15.22
CA MET A 55 -3.15 2.18 -16.10
C MET A 55 -3.24 0.76 -15.54
N ASP A 56 -2.38 0.42 -14.59
CA ASP A 56 -2.32 -0.90 -13.95
C ASP A 56 -3.23 -0.98 -12.72
N VAL A 57 -3.65 0.19 -12.21
CA VAL A 57 -4.40 0.33 -10.97
C VAL A 57 -5.88 0.55 -11.28
N PRO A 58 -6.79 -0.31 -10.80
CA PRO A 58 -8.22 -0.10 -10.95
C PRO A 58 -8.70 1.08 -10.09
N GLU A 59 -9.88 1.62 -10.40
CA GLU A 59 -10.54 2.59 -9.51
C GLU A 59 -10.78 1.97 -8.13
N MET A 60 -10.31 2.65 -7.08
CA MET A 60 -10.41 2.19 -5.70
C MET A 60 -11.44 3.03 -4.94
N THR A 61 -12.31 2.35 -4.20
CA THR A 61 -13.17 2.97 -3.19
C THR A 61 -12.60 2.68 -1.82
N VAL A 62 -12.38 3.72 -1.03
CA VAL A 62 -11.87 3.62 0.34
C VAL A 62 -13.01 3.86 1.32
N ASP A 63 -13.17 2.95 2.28
CA ASP A 63 -14.15 3.05 3.36
C ASP A 63 -13.48 2.67 4.70
N HIS A 64 -13.96 3.28 5.77
CA HIS A 64 -13.37 3.21 7.11
C HIS A 64 -14.43 2.92 8.16
N GLN A 65 -14.09 2.05 9.10
CA GLN A 65 -14.82 1.90 10.35
C GLN A 65 -13.98 2.50 11.48
N GLU A 66 -14.59 3.27 12.39
CA GLU A 66 -13.86 3.86 13.51
C GLU A 66 -14.00 3.04 14.81
N THR A 67 -12.89 2.48 15.29
CA THR A 67 -12.80 1.81 16.60
C THR A 67 -11.71 2.46 17.46
N PRO A 68 -12.06 3.44 18.34
CA PRO A 68 -11.09 4.15 19.16
C PRO A 68 -10.26 3.23 20.07
N SER A 69 -8.97 3.54 20.24
CA SER A 69 -8.10 2.83 21.18
C SER A 69 -8.36 3.27 22.63
N PRO A 70 -8.61 2.36 23.57
CA PRO A 70 -8.74 2.72 24.99
C PRO A 70 -7.39 3.07 25.64
N TYR A 71 -6.27 2.84 24.94
CA TYR A 71 -4.91 2.98 25.49
C TYR A 71 -4.19 4.24 25.06
N THR A 72 -4.81 5.09 24.22
CA THR A 72 -4.17 6.32 23.73
C THR A 72 -5.02 7.54 24.08
N PRO A 73 -4.42 8.70 24.39
CA PRO A 73 -5.15 9.88 24.85
C PRO A 73 -6.26 10.38 23.93
N TYR A 74 -6.17 10.06 22.63
CA TYR A 74 -7.11 10.52 21.60
C TYR A 74 -7.78 9.36 20.84
N GLY A 75 -7.63 8.11 21.30
CA GLY A 75 -8.14 6.93 20.59
C GLY A 75 -7.38 6.58 19.30
N ILE A 76 -6.24 7.22 19.05
CA ILE A 76 -5.43 7.09 17.84
C ILE A 76 -4.57 5.80 17.86
N LYS A 77 -4.35 5.18 16.70
CA LYS A 77 -3.54 3.99 16.39
C LYS A 77 -2.82 4.29 15.05
N GLY A 78 -1.88 3.45 14.63
CA GLY A 78 -1.24 3.57 13.31
C GLY A 78 -2.12 3.02 12.19
N ALA A 79 -2.08 3.64 11.00
CA ALA A 79 -2.86 3.22 9.81
C ALA A 79 -2.09 3.28 8.48
N GLY A 80 -0.78 3.59 8.49
CA GLY A 80 0.00 3.80 7.26
C GLY A 80 0.24 2.53 6.43
N GLU A 81 0.35 1.38 7.09
CA GLU A 81 0.77 0.13 6.45
C GLU A 81 -0.40 -0.82 6.13
N GLY A 82 -1.64 -0.49 6.57
CA GLY A 82 -2.81 -1.37 6.43
C GLY A 82 -3.08 -1.75 4.97
N GLY A 83 -3.06 -0.76 4.08
CA GLY A 83 -3.28 -0.97 2.65
C GLY A 83 -2.24 -1.88 1.98
N ARG A 84 -0.99 -1.85 2.48
CA ARG A 84 0.14 -2.64 1.98
C ARG A 84 0.07 -4.10 2.40
N MET A 85 -0.21 -4.35 3.68
CA MET A 85 -0.16 -5.70 4.27
C MET A 85 -1.37 -6.56 3.92
N LEU A 86 -2.52 -5.93 3.65
CA LEU A 86 -3.79 -6.62 3.38
C LEU A 86 -4.06 -6.80 1.88
N SER A 87 -3.36 -6.03 1.04
CA SER A 87 -3.40 -6.24 -0.40
C SER A 87 -2.67 -7.55 -0.73
N PRO A 88 -3.22 -8.38 -1.65
CA PRO A 88 -2.56 -9.60 -2.10
C PRO A 88 -1.17 -9.31 -2.64
#